data_AF-A0A1X4G2U6-F1
#
_entry.id   AF-A0A1X4G2U6-F1
#
_cell.length_a   1.000
_cell.length_b   1.000
_cell.length_c   1.000
_cell.angle_alpha   90.00
_cell.angle_beta   90.00
_cell.angle_gamma   90.00
#
_symmetry.space_group_name_H-M   'P 1'
#
loop_
_entity.id
_entity.type
_entity.pdbx_description
1 polymer ?
#
loop_
_entity_poly.entity_id
_entity_poly.type
_entity_poly.pdbx_seq_one_letter_code
_entity_poly.pdbx_strand_id
1 'polypeptide(L)'
;MATNADQVWELLAQLVESQAQLTESQKETDLQIKELGKQIGGLGNKFGSFTEGLALPSMQTILREQFGMEIISPSVRVKNRQMVL
;
A
#
# COMPACT_ATOMS: atom_id res chain seq x y z
N MET A 1 50.07 -10.08 2.64
CA MET A 1 49.79 -11.50 2.88
C MET A 1 48.99 -12.00 1.70
N ALA A 2 49.50 -12.95 0.92
CA ALA A 2 48.78 -13.47 -0.24
C ALA A 2 47.72 -14.46 0.25
N THR A 3 46.45 -14.21 -0.09
CA THR A 3 45.34 -15.11 0.20
C THR A 3 45.55 -16.38 -0.61
N ASN A 4 45.70 -17.53 0.04
CA ASN A 4 45.88 -18.80 -0.67
C ASN A 4 44.52 -19.37 -1.13
N ALA A 5 44.55 -20.41 -1.96
CA ALA A 5 43.34 -20.96 -2.59
C ALA A 5 42.29 -21.42 -1.56
N ASP A 6 42.72 -21.96 -0.42
CA ASP A 6 41.81 -22.45 0.64
C ASP A 6 41.06 -21.29 1.30
N GLN A 7 41.74 -20.17 1.54
CA GLN A 7 41.12 -18.96 2.07
C GLN A 7 40.11 -18.34 1.10
N VAL A 8 40.33 -18.44 -0.21
CA VAL A 8 39.36 -18.00 -1.23
C VAL A 8 38.09 -18.85 -1.17
N TRP A 9 38.22 -20.18 -1.02
CA TRP A 9 37.07 -21.07 -0.90
C TRP A 9 36.26 -20.84 0.35
N GLU A 10 36.93 -20.58 1.48
CA GLU A 10 36.26 -20.26 2.73
C GLU A 10 35.45 -18.96 2.63
N LEU A 11 36.04 -17.92 2.02
CA LEU A 11 35.33 -16.65 1.77
C LEU A 11 34.14 -16.82 0.82
N LEU A 12 34.28 -17.66 -0.21
CA LEU A 12 33.16 -17.97 -1.12
C LEU A 12 32.02 -18.70 -0.41
N ALA A 13 32.33 -19.65 0.48
CA ALA A 13 31.32 -20.34 1.28
C ALA A 13 30.56 -19.36 2.19
N GLN A 14 31.29 -18.50 2.90
CA GLN A 14 30.70 -17.46 3.75
C GLN A 14 29.85 -16.47 2.95
N LEU A 15 30.28 -16.11 1.74
CA LEU A 15 29.53 -15.22 0.86
C LEU A 15 28.22 -15.86 0.40
N VAL A 16 28.24 -17.14 0.03
CA VAL A 16 27.03 -17.87 -0.38
C VAL A 16 26.05 -17.98 0.78
N GLU A 17 26.52 -18.30 1.99
CA GLU A 17 25.68 -18.37 3.18
C GLU A 17 25.06 -17.00 3.51
N SER A 18 25.86 -15.94 3.51
CA SER A 18 25.39 -14.58 3.73
C SER A 18 24.36 -14.13 2.68
N GLN A 19 24.57 -14.50 1.41
CA GLN A 19 23.61 -14.22 0.34
C GLN A 19 22.28 -14.96 0.54
N ALA A 20 22.32 -16.22 0.99
CA ALA A 20 21.12 -17.00 1.28
C ALA A 20 20.31 -16.36 2.41
N GLN A 21 20.97 -16.01 3.52
CA GLN A 21 20.34 -15.32 4.66
C GLN A 21 19.74 -13.97 4.25
N LEU A 22 20.46 -13.19 3.44
CA LEU A 22 19.96 -11.91 2.93
C LEU A 22 18.70 -12.09 2.07
N THR A 23 18.68 -13.12 1.22
CA THR A 23 17.52 -13.44 0.37
C THR A 23 16.30 -13.82 1.19
N GLU A 24 16.48 -14.58 2.28
CA GLU A 24 15.38 -14.92 3.19
C GLU A 24 14.85 -13.69 3.92
N SER A 25 15.74 -12.85 4.47
CA SER A 25 15.36 -11.60 5.14
C SER A 25 14.61 -10.63 4.21
N GLN A 26 15.02 -10.55 2.94
CA GLN A 26 14.31 -9.76 1.93
C GLN A 26 12.88 -10.28 1.69
N LYS A 27 12.70 -11.60 1.55
CA LYS A 27 11.37 -12.19 1.37
C LYS A 27 10.46 -11.91 2.57
N GLU A 28 10.98 -12.00 3.79
CA GLU A 28 10.20 -11.67 4.98
C GLU A 28 9.80 -10.20 5.00
N THR A 29 10.73 -9.30 4.66
CA THR A 29 10.48 -7.86 4.55
C THR A 29 9.40 -7.56 3.51
N ASP A 30 9.43 -8.21 2.34
CA ASP A 30 8.41 -8.06 1.30
C ASP A 30 7.02 -8.46 1.78
N LEU A 31 6.92 -9.54 2.57
CA LEU A 31 5.65 -9.97 3.17
C LEU A 31 5.14 -8.94 4.18
N GLN A 32 6.01 -8.41 5.03
CA GLN A 32 5.65 -7.38 6.00
C GLN A 32 5.20 -6.08 5.31
N ILE A 33 5.92 -5.63 4.27
CA ILE A 33 5.55 -4.45 3.48
C ILE A 33 4.18 -4.65 2.82
N LYS A 34 3.93 -5.83 2.25
CA LYS A 34 2.64 -6.15 1.63
C LYS A 34 1.49 -6.11 2.63
N GLU A 35 1.70 -6.67 3.82
CA GLU A 35 0.66 -6.67 4.86
C GLU A 35 0.42 -5.27 5.41
N LEU A 36 1.48 -4.51 5.67
CA LEU A 36 1.39 -3.11 6.06
C LEU A 36 0.62 -2.28 5.02
N GLY A 37 0.89 -2.49 3.73
CA GLY A 37 0.15 -1.83 2.64
C GLY A 37 -1.35 -2.11 2.67
N LYS A 38 -1.76 -3.36 2.97
CA LYS A 38 -3.19 -3.69 3.15
C LYS A 38 -3.79 -2.99 4.36
N GLN A 39 -3.08 -2.95 5.49
CA GLN A 39 -3.56 -2.30 6.71
C GLN A 39 -3.74 -0.79 6.48
N ILE A 40 -2.77 -0.12 5.85
CA ILE A 40 -2.86 1.30 5.49
C ILE A 40 -4.03 1.53 4.53
N GLY A 41 -4.19 0.70 3.50
CA GLY A 41 -5.34 0.80 2.58
C GLY A 41 -6.69 0.61 3.29
N GLY A 42 -6.78 -0.36 4.20
CA GLY A 42 -7.95 -0.60 5.02
C GLY A 42 -8.28 0.56 5.96
N LEU A 43 -7.26 1.16 6.57
CA LEU A 43 -7.41 2.39 7.36
C LEU A 43 -7.89 3.55 6.49
N GLY A 44 -7.25 3.80 5.35
CA GLY A 44 -7.65 4.86 4.42
C GLY A 44 -9.12 4.76 4.00
N ASN A 45 -9.60 3.54 3.72
CA ASN A 45 -11.02 3.30 3.42
C ASN A 45 -11.94 3.64 4.61
N LYS A 46 -11.57 3.22 5.83
CA LYS A 46 -12.33 3.54 7.06
C LYS A 46 -12.37 5.05 7.32
N PHE A 47 -11.21 5.73 7.24
CA PHE A 47 -11.13 7.17 7.40
C PHE A 47 -11.97 7.92 6.36
N GLY A 48 -11.91 7.53 5.09
CA GLY A 48 -12.76 8.10 4.04
C GLY A 48 -14.25 7.98 4.36
N SER A 49 -14.71 6.78 4.69
CA SER A 49 -16.12 6.56 5.07
C SER A 49 -16.54 7.31 6.33
N PHE A 50 -15.63 7.43 7.31
CA PHE A 50 -15.90 8.14 8.56
C PHE A 50 -16.00 9.65 8.34
N THR A 51 -15.07 10.24 7.59
CA THR A 51 -15.10 11.66 7.23
C THR A 51 -16.29 11.99 6.35
N GLU A 52 -16.67 11.13 5.41
CA GLU A 52 -17.91 11.28 4.64
C GLU A 52 -19.13 11.24 5.58
N GLY A 53 -19.20 10.27 6.49
CA GLY A 53 -20.30 10.19 7.47
C GLY A 53 -20.44 11.44 8.35
N LEU A 54 -19.31 12.05 8.76
CA LEU A 54 -19.33 13.28 9.54
C LEU A 54 -19.68 14.53 8.71
N ALA A 55 -19.21 14.60 7.45
CA ALA A 55 -19.38 15.78 6.60
C ALA A 55 -20.69 15.79 5.81
N LEU A 56 -21.23 14.61 5.47
CA LEU A 56 -22.38 14.44 4.59
C LEU A 56 -23.63 15.19 5.07
N PRO A 57 -24.02 15.17 6.36
CA PRO A 57 -25.20 15.90 6.82
C PRO A 57 -25.09 17.40 6.54
N SER A 58 -23.96 18.01 6.89
CA SER A 58 -23.70 19.43 6.65
C SER A 58 -23.65 19.76 5.16
N MET A 59 -23.04 18.90 4.34
CA MET A 59 -23.02 19.12 2.89
C MET A 59 -24.39 18.95 2.24
N GLN A 60 -25.23 18.03 2.73
CA GLN A 60 -26.61 17.90 2.25
C GLN A 60 -27.42 19.17 2.52
N THR A 61 -27.28 19.77 3.69
CA THR A 61 -27.90 21.06 4.03
C THR A 61 -27.47 22.13 3.03
N ILE A 62 -26.16 22.31 2.84
CA ILE A 62 -25.61 23.32 1.92
C ILE A 62 -26.11 23.10 0.47
N LEU A 63 -26.02 21.87 -0.03
CA LEU A 63 -26.41 21.53 -1.41
C LEU A 63 -27.89 21.77 -1.68
N ARG A 64 -28.77 21.47 -0.71
CA ARG A 64 -30.21 21.73 -0.85
C ARG A 64 -30.55 23.20 -0.71
N GLU A 65 -30.09 23.82 0.37
CA GLU A 65 -30.56 25.14 0.78
C GLU A 65 -29.89 26.28 0.01
N GLN A 66 -28.60 26.13 -0.33
CA GLN A 66 -27.84 27.19 -1.00
C GLN A 66 -27.78 26.99 -2.52
N PHE A 67 -27.75 25.73 -2.98
CA PHE A 67 -27.58 25.41 -4.40
C PHE A 67 -28.84 24.83 -5.06
N GLY A 68 -29.93 24.62 -4.30
CA GLY A 68 -31.20 24.15 -4.85
C GLY A 68 -31.14 22.73 -5.43
N MET A 69 -30.20 21.89 -4.99
CA MET A 69 -30.05 20.53 -5.53
C MET A 69 -31.16 19.62 -5.02
N GLU A 70 -31.94 19.04 -5.94
CA GLU A 70 -33.03 18.11 -5.62
C GLU A 70 -32.52 16.68 -5.37
N ILE A 71 -31.49 16.26 -6.13
CA ILE A 71 -30.94 14.90 -6.08
C ILE A 71 -29.50 14.95 -5.59
N ILE A 72 -29.26 14.32 -4.42
CA ILE A 72 -27.93 14.17 -3.83
C ILE A 72 -27.70 12.69 -3.57
N SER A 73 -26.70 12.09 -4.23
CA SER A 73 -26.36 10.68 -4.08
C SER A 73 -24.92 10.52 -3.56
N PRO A 74 -24.73 10.16 -2.28
CA PRO A 74 -23.41 9.84 -1.75
C PRO A 74 -22.86 8.54 -2.37
N SER A 75 -21.53 8.36 -2.30
CA SER A 75 -20.85 7.12 -2.68
C SER A 75 -21.00 6.65 -4.15
N VAL A 76 -21.13 7.57 -5.12
CA VAL A 76 -21.09 7.23 -6.56
C VAL A 76 -19.72 6.65 -6.93
N ARG A 77 -19.70 5.40 -7.41
CA ARG A 77 -18.48 4.71 -7.91
C ARG A 77 -18.44 4.75 -9.43
N VAL A 78 -17.44 5.43 -9.98
CA VAL A 78 -17.17 5.43 -11.43
C VAL A 78 -16.00 4.49 -11.71
N LYS A 79 -16.21 3.50 -12.58
CA LYS A 79 -15.12 2.64 -13.09
C LYS A 79 -14.67 3.18 -14.44
N ASN A 80 -13.54 3.89 -14.47
CA ASN A 80 -12.95 4.33 -15.74
C ASN A 80 -12.46 3.10 -16.50
N ARG A 81 -13.03 2.86 -17.68
CA ARG A 81 -12.55 1.83 -18.61
C ARG A 81 -11.42 2.46 -19.42
N GLN A 82 -10.18 2.14 -19.09
CA GLN A 82 -9.03 2.52 -19.92
C GLN A 82 -9.19 1.80 -21.27
N MET A 83 -9.47 2.53 -22.35
CA MET A 83 -9.25 1.99 -23.69
C MET A 83 -7.74 1.93 -23.89
N VAL A 84 -7.21 0.72 -24.03
CA VAL A 84 -5.87 0.50 -24.54
C VAL A 84 -5.97 0.69 -26.06
N LEU A 85 -5.37 1.77 -26.57
CA LEU A 85 -5.13 1.96 -28.01
C LEU A 85 -3.86 1.19 -28.41
#